data_AF-A0A1S7SCE5-F1
#
_entry.id   AF-A0A1S7SCE5-F1
#
_cell.length_a   1.000
_cell.length_b   1.000
_cell.length_c   1.000
_cell.angle_alpha   90.00
_cell.angle_beta   90.00
_cell.angle_gamma   90.00
#
_symmetry.space_group_name_H-M   'P 1'
#
loop_
_entity.id
_entity.type
_entity.pdbx_description
1 polymer ?
#
loop_
_entity_poly.entity_id
_entity_poly.type
_entity_poly.pdbx_seq_one_letter_code
_entity_poly.pdbx_strand_id
1 'polypeptide(L)'
;MEPFRWKNCYADVQTYRHAATIRTYLQDVIVPALETLDRKVDELEQRGGAWAAFARPDMMDVKRETKLAFSLAIQSIWERQLRAYLLGCARELRPTENLQTKIERADWEKLQVFFASLRGIELRAFPSFDALDILQNLGSAARHGDGGSAKKLIHQCPDLWAHLSEALKDGNAGLEYRTVAMMDVPFDRLEGFAEAVARFWEDAEYIYNESIETKAAQLEARLADERLQRRWTPRRL
;
A
#
# COMPACT_ATOMS: atom_id res chain seq x y z
N MET A 1 -3.71 -21.97 -22.61
CA MET A 1 -2.61 -20.98 -22.49
C MET A 1 -1.78 -21.41 -21.29
N GLU A 2 -0.46 -21.51 -21.42
CA GLU A 2 0.40 -21.90 -20.29
C GLU A 2 0.46 -20.74 -19.26
N PRO A 3 0.31 -21.01 -17.95
CA PRO A 3 0.38 -19.97 -16.94
C PRO A 3 1.77 -19.32 -16.91
N PHE A 4 1.84 -18.02 -16.60
CA PHE A 4 3.13 -17.35 -16.37
C PHE A 4 3.81 -17.96 -15.14
N ARG A 5 5.11 -18.17 -15.26
CA ARG A 5 5.98 -18.74 -14.22
C ARG A 5 7.25 -17.90 -14.15
N TRP A 6 7.70 -17.58 -12.93
CA TRP A 6 9.03 -17.03 -12.68
C TRP A 6 9.99 -18.08 -12.11
N LYS A 7 11.28 -17.75 -12.05
CA LYS A 7 12.26 -18.60 -11.36
C LYS A 7 12.09 -18.42 -9.86
N ASN A 8 11.65 -19.49 -9.18
CA ASN A 8 11.51 -19.50 -7.72
C ASN A 8 12.87 -19.36 -7.02
N CYS A 9 12.86 -18.70 -5.87
CA CYS A 9 13.98 -18.64 -4.93
C CYS A 9 13.48 -18.65 -3.48
N TYR A 10 14.38 -18.73 -2.50
CA TYR A 10 13.99 -18.78 -1.08
C TYR A 10 13.22 -17.54 -0.63
N ALA A 11 13.43 -16.39 -1.27
CA ALA A 11 12.66 -15.17 -0.99
C ALA A 11 11.14 -15.37 -1.18
N ASP A 12 10.71 -16.22 -2.12
CA ASP A 12 9.29 -16.52 -2.34
C ASP A 12 8.66 -17.27 -1.15
N VAL A 13 9.43 -18.15 -0.51
CA VAL A 13 8.97 -18.88 0.68
C VAL A 13 8.78 -17.92 1.85
N GLN A 14 9.59 -16.87 1.94
CA GLN A 14 9.56 -15.92 3.07
C GLN A 14 8.37 -14.96 3.04
N THR A 15 7.62 -14.88 1.92
CA THR A 15 6.48 -13.96 1.77
C THR A 15 5.20 -14.46 2.41
N TYR A 16 5.12 -15.74 2.81
CA TYR A 16 3.89 -16.43 3.28
C TYR A 16 3.10 -15.68 4.36
N ARG A 17 3.77 -14.86 5.17
CA ARG A 17 3.15 -14.11 6.28
C ARG A 17 2.79 -12.67 5.92
N HIS A 18 3.20 -12.14 4.78
CA HIS A 18 3.09 -10.70 4.48
C HIS A 18 1.63 -10.25 4.35
N ALA A 19 0.79 -11.01 3.66
CA ALA A 19 -0.64 -10.74 3.54
C ALA A 19 -1.35 -10.77 4.90
N ALA A 20 -1.10 -11.81 5.71
CA ALA A 20 -1.63 -11.90 7.07
C ALA A 20 -1.17 -10.73 7.95
N THR A 21 0.12 -10.39 7.90
CA THR A 21 0.70 -9.29 8.70
C THR A 21 -0.03 -7.97 8.48
N ILE A 22 -0.27 -7.58 7.22
CA ILE A 22 -0.91 -6.28 6.93
C ILE A 22 -2.40 -6.28 7.28
N ARG A 23 -3.10 -7.41 7.08
CA ARG A 23 -4.51 -7.55 7.47
C ARG A 23 -4.68 -7.50 8.98
N THR A 24 -3.83 -8.20 9.73
CA THR A 24 -3.77 -8.10 11.20
C THR A 24 -3.47 -6.67 11.65
N TYR A 25 -2.53 -5.98 11.00
CA TYR A 25 -2.25 -4.58 11.34
C TYR A 25 -3.47 -3.67 11.11
N LEU A 26 -4.22 -3.87 10.02
CA LEU A 26 -5.46 -3.14 9.78
C LEU A 26 -6.51 -3.44 10.87
N GLN A 27 -6.83 -4.72 11.06
CA GLN A 27 -7.96 -5.15 11.89
C GLN A 27 -7.70 -5.00 13.39
N ASP A 28 -6.48 -5.28 13.84
CA ASP A 28 -6.18 -5.35 15.27
C ASP A 28 -5.54 -4.05 15.80
N VAL A 29 -5.10 -3.15 14.91
CA VAL A 29 -4.44 -1.89 15.30
C VAL A 29 -5.13 -0.66 14.73
N ILE A 30 -5.29 -0.57 13.41
CA ILE A 30 -5.84 0.65 12.78
C ILE A 30 -7.31 0.83 13.13
N VAL A 31 -8.14 -0.19 12.89
CA VAL A 31 -9.59 -0.12 13.13
C VAL A 31 -9.90 0.26 14.59
N PRO A 32 -9.38 -0.44 15.62
CA PRO A 32 -9.72 -0.14 17.01
C PRO A 32 -9.24 1.25 17.47
N ALA A 33 -8.11 1.72 16.92
CA ALA A 33 -7.59 3.05 17.21
C ALA A 33 -8.51 4.14 16.65
N LEU A 34 -8.99 3.99 15.41
CA LEU A 34 -9.91 4.96 14.79
C LEU A 34 -11.27 4.96 15.48
N GLU A 35 -11.82 3.78 15.80
CA GLU A 35 -13.07 3.67 16.57
C GLU A 35 -12.97 4.35 17.94
N THR A 36 -11.80 4.27 18.58
CA THR A 36 -11.56 4.95 19.86
C THR A 36 -11.53 6.47 19.71
N LEU A 37 -10.97 6.99 18.62
CA LEU A 37 -10.99 8.42 18.33
C LEU A 37 -12.41 8.89 18.01
N ASP A 38 -13.17 8.11 17.26
CA ASP A 38 -14.57 8.43 16.92
C ASP A 38 -15.44 8.51 18.16
N ARG A 39 -15.35 7.53 19.05
CA ARG A 39 -16.05 7.55 20.33
C ARG A 39 -15.70 8.79 21.16
N LYS A 40 -14.43 9.20 21.17
CA LYS A 40 -14.00 10.42 21.88
C LYS A 40 -14.59 11.68 21.25
N VAL A 41 -14.66 11.77 19.93
CA VAL A 41 -15.32 12.88 19.23
C VAL A 41 -16.79 12.96 19.62
N ASP A 42 -17.50 11.83 19.61
CA ASP A 42 -18.92 11.75 19.97
C ASP A 42 -19.17 12.14 21.44
N GLU A 43 -18.33 11.65 22.36
CA GLU A 43 -18.41 12.00 23.78
C GLU A 43 -18.21 13.51 24.02
N LEU A 44 -17.28 14.14 23.30
CA LEU A 44 -17.03 15.58 23.38
C LEU A 44 -18.23 16.39 22.86
N GLU A 45 -18.86 15.92 21.77
CA GLU A 45 -20.05 16.54 21.20
C GLU A 45 -21.24 16.47 22.16
N GLN A 46 -21.46 15.32 22.80
CA GLN A 46 -22.55 15.12 23.75
C GLN A 46 -22.40 15.93 25.05
N ARG A 47 -21.17 16.16 25.53
CA ARG A 47 -20.93 16.94 26.76
C ARG A 47 -21.29 18.41 26.62
N GLY A 48 -21.18 18.97 25.41
CA GLY A 48 -21.55 20.36 25.11
C GLY A 48 -20.76 21.43 25.87
N GLY A 49 -21.24 22.68 25.78
CA GLY A 49 -20.63 23.85 26.43
C GLY A 49 -19.62 24.59 25.56
N ALA A 50 -19.18 25.77 26.02
CA ALA A 50 -18.30 26.67 25.24
C ALA A 50 -16.93 26.05 24.89
N TRP A 51 -16.45 25.11 25.71
CA TRP A 51 -15.17 24.42 25.50
C TRP A 51 -15.26 23.33 24.41
N ALA A 52 -16.43 22.74 24.18
CA ALA A 52 -16.65 21.71 23.16
C ALA A 52 -16.44 22.26 21.74
N ALA A 53 -16.68 23.56 21.54
CA ALA A 53 -16.43 24.26 20.28
C ALA A 53 -14.95 24.27 19.87
N PHE A 54 -14.01 24.09 20.82
CA PHE A 54 -12.57 24.01 20.57
C PHE A 54 -12.06 22.57 20.62
N ALA A 55 -12.51 21.79 21.60
CA ALA A 55 -12.04 20.41 21.80
C ALA A 55 -12.39 19.47 20.65
N ARG A 56 -13.53 19.68 19.97
CA ARG A 56 -13.94 18.86 18.82
C ARG A 56 -13.04 19.06 17.60
N PRO A 57 -12.79 20.30 17.12
CA PRO A 57 -11.77 20.57 16.10
C PRO A 57 -10.40 19.95 16.42
N ASP A 58 -9.90 20.14 17.65
CA ASP A 58 -8.61 19.58 18.06
C ASP A 58 -8.57 18.05 17.96
N MET A 59 -9.65 17.37 18.36
CA MET A 59 -9.75 15.91 18.24
C MET A 59 -9.86 15.45 16.79
N MET A 60 -10.54 16.22 15.93
CA MET A 60 -10.59 15.95 14.50
C MET A 60 -9.20 16.08 13.86
N ASP A 61 -8.38 17.04 14.30
CA ASP A 61 -6.99 17.18 13.86
C ASP A 61 -6.15 15.97 14.28
N VAL A 62 -6.28 15.52 15.53
CA VAL A 62 -5.65 14.27 16.00
C VAL A 62 -6.07 13.08 15.13
N LYS A 63 -7.35 12.99 14.76
CA LYS A 63 -7.86 11.91 13.89
C LYS A 63 -7.25 12.00 12.49
N ARG A 64 -7.16 13.19 11.88
CA ARG A 64 -6.54 13.38 10.56
C ARG A 64 -5.07 12.97 10.57
N GLU A 65 -4.30 13.46 11.54
CA GLU A 65 -2.90 13.11 11.71
C GLU A 65 -2.71 11.61 11.95
N THR A 66 -3.59 10.99 12.74
CA THR A 66 -3.54 9.54 13.00
C THR A 66 -3.73 8.74 11.71
N LYS A 67 -4.67 9.13 10.84
CA LYS A 67 -4.90 8.46 9.56
C LYS A 67 -3.73 8.65 8.58
N LEU A 68 -3.10 9.82 8.58
CA LEU A 68 -1.89 10.07 7.80
C LEU A 68 -0.71 9.22 8.32
N ALA A 69 -0.54 9.12 9.64
CA ALA A 69 0.46 8.28 10.27
C ALA A 69 0.25 6.78 9.96
N PHE A 70 -1.00 6.30 9.96
CA PHE A 70 -1.31 4.93 9.55
C PHE A 70 -1.00 4.68 8.08
N SER A 71 -1.28 5.64 7.20
CA SER A 71 -0.90 5.55 5.78
C SER A 71 0.61 5.38 5.61
N LEU A 72 1.40 6.18 6.34
CA LEU A 72 2.86 6.06 6.37
C LEU A 72 3.32 4.71 6.91
N ALA A 73 2.66 4.18 7.93
CA ALA A 73 2.98 2.87 8.51
C ALA A 73 2.69 1.72 7.53
N ILE A 74 1.54 1.72 6.87
CA ILE A 74 1.18 0.74 5.82
C ILE A 74 2.23 0.80 4.70
N GLN A 75 2.55 1.99 4.20
CA GLN A 75 3.57 2.20 3.17
C GLN A 75 4.94 1.66 3.62
N SER A 76 5.35 1.95 4.86
CA SER A 76 6.63 1.51 5.40
C SER A 76 6.70 -0.01 5.62
N ILE A 77 5.59 -0.66 5.97
CA ILE A 77 5.49 -2.13 6.03
C ILE A 77 5.69 -2.71 4.63
N TRP A 78 4.91 -2.23 3.65
CA TRP A 78 5.00 -2.66 2.26
C TRP A 78 6.41 -2.50 1.68
N GLU A 79 7.00 -1.31 1.79
CA GLU A 79 8.31 -1.04 1.21
C GLU A 79 9.40 -1.94 1.79
N ARG A 80 9.38 -2.17 3.12
CA ARG A 80 10.33 -3.09 3.77
C ARG A 80 10.17 -4.52 3.27
N GLN A 81 8.93 -5.00 3.13
CA GLN A 81 8.64 -6.33 2.59
C GLN A 81 9.16 -6.45 1.15
N LEU A 82 8.84 -5.49 0.29
CA LEU A 82 9.29 -5.48 -1.12
C LEU A 82 10.81 -5.43 -1.23
N ARG A 83 11.49 -4.55 -0.48
CA ARG A 83 12.96 -4.48 -0.51
C ARG A 83 13.60 -5.77 -0.01
N ALA A 84 13.11 -6.33 1.10
CA ALA A 84 13.62 -7.60 1.62
C ALA A 84 13.44 -8.74 0.60
N TYR A 85 12.28 -8.79 -0.06
CA TYR A 85 12.01 -9.73 -1.13
C TYR A 85 12.99 -9.56 -2.30
N LEU A 86 13.15 -8.34 -2.82
CA LEU A 86 14.08 -8.04 -3.93
C LEU A 86 15.54 -8.37 -3.58
N LEU A 87 15.98 -8.12 -2.34
CA LEU A 87 17.31 -8.49 -1.87
C LEU A 87 17.50 -10.02 -1.85
N GLY A 88 16.50 -10.78 -1.40
CA GLY A 88 16.52 -12.24 -1.47
C GLY A 88 16.55 -12.75 -2.91
N CYS A 89 15.72 -12.16 -3.78
CA CYS A 89 15.73 -12.46 -5.21
C CYS A 89 17.10 -12.22 -5.84
N ALA A 90 17.70 -11.04 -5.61
CA ALA A 90 18.99 -10.68 -6.17
C ALA A 90 20.09 -11.65 -5.74
N ARG A 91 20.11 -12.05 -4.46
CA ARG A 91 21.12 -12.97 -3.90
C ARG A 91 21.14 -14.32 -4.61
N GLU A 92 19.98 -14.86 -4.98
CA GLU A 92 19.88 -16.20 -5.58
C GLU A 92 19.78 -16.18 -7.11
N LEU A 93 19.10 -15.18 -7.68
CA LEU A 93 18.85 -15.11 -9.12
C LEU A 93 19.94 -14.35 -9.89
N ARG A 94 20.70 -13.49 -9.21
CA ARG A 94 21.80 -12.66 -9.77
C ARG A 94 22.99 -12.54 -8.79
N PRO A 95 23.57 -13.66 -8.31
CA PRO A 95 24.60 -13.64 -7.25
C PRO A 95 25.89 -12.90 -7.61
N THR A 96 26.19 -12.76 -8.90
CA THR A 96 27.40 -12.07 -9.39
C THR A 96 27.21 -10.55 -9.50
N GLU A 97 25.98 -10.05 -9.43
CA GLU A 97 25.69 -8.63 -9.54
C GLU A 97 25.66 -7.99 -8.15
N ASN A 98 26.37 -6.87 -7.97
CA ASN A 98 26.31 -6.09 -6.74
C ASN A 98 25.02 -5.24 -6.69
N LEU A 99 23.88 -5.91 -6.54
CA LEU A 99 22.56 -5.28 -6.49
C LEU A 99 22.13 -4.86 -5.08
N GLN A 100 22.77 -5.38 -4.03
CA GLN A 100 22.36 -5.14 -2.64
C GLN A 100 22.29 -3.65 -2.31
N THR A 101 23.43 -2.93 -2.42
CA THR A 101 23.47 -1.48 -2.12
C THR A 101 22.54 -0.68 -3.03
N LYS A 102 22.33 -1.16 -4.27
CA LYS A 102 21.46 -0.47 -5.25
C LYS A 102 19.99 -0.61 -4.86
N ILE A 103 19.54 -1.79 -4.43
CA ILE A 103 18.16 -2.04 -3.98
C ILE A 103 17.89 -1.32 -2.66
N GLU A 104 18.83 -1.32 -1.72
CA GLU A 104 18.66 -0.62 -0.43
C GLU A 104 18.44 0.88 -0.59
N ARG A 105 19.07 1.52 -1.59
CA ARG A 105 19.00 2.96 -1.86
C ARG A 105 18.06 3.34 -3.00
N ALA A 106 17.40 2.37 -3.61
CA ALA A 106 16.52 2.60 -4.75
C ALA A 106 15.33 3.48 -4.36
N ASP A 107 14.98 4.42 -5.21
CA ASP A 107 13.66 5.08 -5.19
C ASP A 107 12.59 4.12 -5.74
N TRP A 108 11.32 4.53 -5.66
CA TRP A 108 10.19 3.71 -6.08
C TRP A 108 10.29 3.26 -7.55
N GLU A 109 10.71 4.14 -8.46
CA GLU A 109 10.85 3.82 -9.88
C GLU A 109 11.94 2.75 -10.10
N LYS A 110 13.09 2.88 -9.43
CA LYS A 110 14.16 1.87 -9.50
C LYS A 110 13.75 0.53 -8.89
N LEU A 111 12.95 0.53 -7.81
CA LEU A 111 12.41 -0.71 -7.25
C LEU A 111 11.54 -1.45 -8.27
N GLN A 112 10.73 -0.74 -9.06
CA GLN A 112 9.95 -1.33 -10.16
C GLN A 112 10.85 -1.96 -11.24
N VAL A 113 11.93 -1.28 -11.62
CA VAL A 113 12.91 -1.80 -12.57
C VAL A 113 13.59 -3.07 -12.03
N PHE A 114 14.02 -3.06 -10.76
CA PHE A 114 14.62 -4.25 -10.15
C PHE A 114 13.64 -5.42 -10.09
N PHE A 115 12.38 -5.16 -9.73
CA PHE A 115 11.35 -6.19 -9.71
C PHE A 115 11.16 -6.82 -11.09
N ALA A 116 10.98 -5.99 -12.14
CA ALA A 116 10.83 -6.47 -13.51
C ALA A 116 12.03 -7.28 -13.99
N SER A 117 13.25 -6.81 -13.70
CA SER A 117 14.50 -7.49 -14.07
C SER A 117 14.66 -8.85 -13.38
N LEU A 118 14.30 -8.94 -12.10
CA LEU A 118 14.46 -10.16 -11.31
C LEU A 118 13.34 -11.18 -11.55
N ARG A 119 12.11 -10.72 -11.83
CA ARG A 119 10.92 -11.58 -11.91
C ARG A 119 10.35 -11.76 -13.31
N GLY A 120 10.77 -10.96 -14.29
CA GLY A 120 10.29 -11.07 -15.67
C GLY A 120 8.85 -10.60 -15.87
N ILE A 121 8.29 -9.88 -14.90
CA ILE A 121 6.97 -9.24 -14.94
C ILE A 121 7.07 -7.90 -14.23
N GLU A 122 6.44 -6.87 -14.77
CA GLU A 122 6.43 -5.54 -14.17
C GLU A 122 5.49 -5.47 -12.95
N LEU A 123 5.85 -4.62 -11.98
CA LEU A 123 4.97 -4.32 -10.85
C LEU A 123 3.61 -3.77 -11.31
N ARG A 124 3.59 -2.93 -12.37
CA ARG A 124 2.35 -2.39 -12.97
C ARG A 124 1.43 -3.41 -13.63
N ALA A 125 1.89 -4.64 -13.83
CA ALA A 125 1.03 -5.70 -14.35
C ALA A 125 0.09 -6.26 -13.27
N PHE A 126 0.38 -6.03 -11.98
CA PHE A 126 -0.43 -6.52 -10.87
C PHE A 126 -1.68 -5.66 -10.67
N PRO A 127 -2.86 -6.25 -10.38
CA PRO A 127 -4.10 -5.49 -10.17
C PRO A 127 -4.04 -4.49 -9.01
N SER A 128 -3.18 -4.74 -8.02
CA SER A 128 -2.99 -3.88 -6.86
C SER A 128 -2.09 -2.68 -7.13
N PHE A 129 -1.46 -2.57 -8.30
CA PHE A 129 -0.42 -1.57 -8.55
C PHE A 129 -0.87 -0.13 -8.34
N ASP A 130 -2.02 0.27 -8.88
CA ASP A 130 -2.47 1.67 -8.80
C ASP A 130 -2.65 2.11 -7.34
N ALA A 131 -3.21 1.24 -6.50
CA ALA A 131 -3.35 1.49 -5.08
C ALA A 131 -1.99 1.55 -4.36
N LEU A 132 -1.04 0.69 -4.74
CA LEU A 132 0.32 0.70 -4.18
C LEU A 132 1.11 1.94 -4.62
N ASP A 133 0.93 2.41 -5.86
CA ASP A 133 1.58 3.63 -6.36
C ASP A 133 1.05 4.88 -5.64
N ILE A 134 -0.27 4.96 -5.44
CA ILE A 134 -0.88 6.00 -4.60
C ILE A 134 -0.33 5.92 -3.17
N LEU A 135 -0.27 4.73 -2.56
CA LEU A 135 0.27 4.52 -1.22
C LEU A 135 1.72 5.01 -1.10
N GLN A 136 2.54 4.80 -2.13
CA GLN A 136 3.93 5.28 -2.17
C GLN A 136 4.02 6.80 -2.19
N ASN A 137 3.18 7.46 -2.99
CA ASN A 137 3.08 8.92 -2.98
C ASN A 137 2.55 9.44 -1.64
N LEU A 138 1.57 8.75 -1.03
CA LEU A 138 0.98 9.12 0.26
C LEU A 138 1.98 9.03 1.40
N GLY A 139 2.74 7.94 1.51
CA GLY A 139 3.80 7.81 2.51
C GLY A 139 4.92 8.84 2.32
N SER A 140 5.26 9.16 1.08
CA SER A 140 6.26 10.20 0.78
C SER A 140 5.75 11.59 1.19
N ALA A 141 4.50 11.92 0.89
CA ALA A 141 3.87 13.18 1.30
C ALA A 141 3.75 13.28 2.83
N ALA A 142 3.32 12.21 3.51
CA ALA A 142 3.23 12.15 4.97
C ALA A 142 4.59 12.40 5.66
N ARG A 143 5.70 11.96 5.03
CA ARG A 143 7.05 12.11 5.59
C ARG A 143 7.68 13.47 5.28
N HIS A 144 7.41 14.03 4.11
CA HIS A 144 8.15 15.16 3.57
C HIS A 144 7.32 16.44 3.37
N GLY A 145 6.01 16.38 3.60
CA GLY A 145 5.09 17.50 3.39
C GLY A 145 4.77 17.76 1.91
N ASP A 146 4.57 19.03 1.57
CA ASP A 146 3.99 19.52 0.30
C ASP A 146 4.90 19.42 -0.94
N GLY A 147 5.68 18.34 -1.03
CA GLY A 147 6.60 18.06 -2.13
C GLY A 147 5.92 17.52 -3.40
N GLY A 148 6.72 16.95 -4.30
CA GLY A 148 6.24 16.40 -5.58
C GLY A 148 5.17 15.32 -5.45
N SER A 149 5.25 14.47 -4.44
CA SER A 149 4.24 13.43 -4.18
C SER A 149 2.89 14.01 -3.74
N ALA A 150 2.88 15.06 -2.92
CA ALA A 150 1.64 15.76 -2.54
C ALA A 150 0.94 16.34 -3.78
N LYS A 151 1.70 16.97 -4.69
CA LYS A 151 1.17 17.48 -5.96
C LYS A 151 0.56 16.40 -6.85
N LYS A 152 1.16 15.20 -6.91
CA LYS A 152 0.58 14.06 -7.63
C LYS A 152 -0.75 13.62 -7.02
N LEU A 153 -0.81 13.52 -5.69
CA LEU A 153 -2.02 13.11 -4.96
C LEU A 153 -3.19 14.07 -5.16
N ILE A 154 -2.94 15.38 -5.28
CA ILE A 154 -4.00 16.36 -5.57
C ILE A 154 -4.79 16.01 -6.84
N HIS A 155 -4.10 15.48 -7.86
CA HIS A 155 -4.71 15.08 -9.12
C HIS A 155 -5.27 13.66 -9.09
N GLN A 156 -4.57 12.73 -8.44
CA GLN A 156 -4.93 11.30 -8.46
C GLN A 156 -6.00 10.93 -7.42
N CYS A 157 -6.04 11.64 -6.30
CA CYS A 157 -6.91 11.35 -5.15
C CYS A 157 -7.47 12.66 -4.56
N PRO A 158 -8.32 13.38 -5.31
CA PRO A 158 -8.92 14.62 -4.82
C PRO A 158 -9.82 14.40 -3.59
N ASP A 159 -10.27 13.16 -3.37
CA ASP A 159 -11.05 12.75 -2.20
C ASP A 159 -10.32 12.94 -0.87
N LEU A 160 -8.98 12.98 -0.87
CA LEU A 160 -8.17 13.26 0.34
C LEU A 160 -8.40 14.68 0.89
N TRP A 161 -9.04 15.57 0.11
CA TRP A 161 -9.42 16.92 0.54
C TRP A 161 -10.93 17.17 0.36
N ALA A 162 -11.74 16.10 0.34
CA ALA A 162 -13.17 16.21 0.08
C ALA A 162 -13.90 17.14 1.08
N HIS A 163 -13.44 17.20 2.33
CA HIS A 163 -14.01 18.03 3.39
C HIS A 163 -13.78 19.54 3.20
N LEU A 164 -12.85 19.96 2.35
CA LEU A 164 -12.69 21.38 2.02
C LEU A 164 -13.92 21.87 1.23
N SER A 165 -14.32 23.12 1.44
CA SER A 165 -15.41 23.70 0.67
C SER A 165 -14.99 23.92 -0.79
N GLU A 166 -15.96 23.93 -1.71
CA GLU A 166 -15.68 24.09 -3.15
C GLU A 166 -14.99 25.43 -3.46
N ALA A 167 -15.37 26.48 -2.74
CA ALA A 167 -14.73 27.80 -2.82
C ALA A 167 -13.22 27.77 -2.48
N LEU A 168 -12.78 26.82 -1.64
CA LEU A 168 -11.37 26.62 -1.30
C LEU A 168 -10.65 25.69 -2.27
N LYS A 169 -11.36 25.00 -3.16
CA LYS A 169 -10.80 24.07 -4.17
C LYS A 169 -10.60 24.71 -5.53
N ASP A 170 -11.25 25.83 -5.82
CA ASP A 170 -11.22 26.50 -7.13
C ASP A 170 -9.96 27.34 -7.37
N GLY A 171 -9.50 27.35 -8.64
CA GLY A 171 -8.42 28.21 -9.12
C GLY A 171 -7.04 27.93 -8.49
N ASN A 172 -6.17 28.94 -8.49
CA ASN A 172 -4.84 28.86 -7.85
C ASN A 172 -4.94 28.72 -6.32
N ALA A 173 -6.00 29.25 -5.70
CA ALA A 173 -6.28 29.10 -4.27
C ALA A 173 -6.47 27.61 -3.90
N GLY A 174 -7.07 26.81 -4.78
CA GLY A 174 -7.20 25.36 -4.63
C GLY A 174 -5.89 24.61 -4.39
N LEU A 175 -4.76 25.08 -4.92
CA LEU A 175 -3.45 24.46 -4.67
C LEU A 175 -2.83 24.91 -3.34
N GLU A 176 -3.18 26.10 -2.85
CA GLU A 176 -2.70 26.63 -1.57
C GLU A 176 -3.36 25.94 -0.38
N TYR A 177 -4.63 25.51 -0.50
CA TYR A 177 -5.36 24.87 0.60
C TYR A 177 -5.25 23.34 0.62
N ARG A 178 -4.86 22.70 -0.49
CA ARG A 178 -4.67 21.24 -0.57
C ARG A 178 -3.26 20.83 -0.10
N THR A 179 -2.91 21.22 1.11
CA THR A 179 -1.65 20.84 1.76
C THR A 179 -1.77 19.48 2.44
N VAL A 180 -0.62 18.87 2.77
CA VAL A 180 -0.55 17.64 3.56
C VAL A 180 -1.17 17.84 4.95
N ALA A 181 -0.99 19.01 5.56
CA ALA A 181 -1.59 19.33 6.86
C ALA A 181 -3.14 19.40 6.81
N MET A 182 -3.71 19.69 5.64
CA MET A 182 -5.16 19.69 5.41
C MET A 182 -5.64 18.37 4.80
N MET A 183 -4.78 17.36 4.66
CA MET A 183 -5.16 16.08 4.10
C MET A 183 -6.00 15.29 5.11
N ASP A 184 -7.07 14.68 4.63
CA ASP A 184 -7.86 13.74 5.41
C ASP A 184 -8.03 12.42 4.64
N VAL A 185 -7.29 11.39 5.05
CA VAL A 185 -7.35 10.08 4.39
C VAL A 185 -8.65 9.37 4.81
N PRO A 186 -9.55 9.01 3.87
CA PRO A 186 -10.73 8.22 4.19
C PRO A 186 -10.36 6.83 4.71
N PHE A 187 -11.17 6.26 5.61
CA PHE A 187 -10.91 4.92 6.12
C PHE A 187 -10.87 3.87 4.99
N ASP A 188 -11.79 3.95 4.03
CA ASP A 188 -11.85 3.05 2.87
C ASP A 188 -10.54 3.06 2.05
N ARG A 189 -9.80 4.17 2.05
CA ARG A 189 -8.46 4.24 1.43
C ARG A 189 -7.45 3.45 2.25
N LEU A 190 -7.44 3.58 3.57
CA LEU A 190 -6.55 2.81 4.45
C LEU A 190 -6.80 1.30 4.30
N GLU A 191 -8.07 0.89 4.31
CA GLU A 191 -8.46 -0.50 4.06
C GLU A 191 -8.02 -0.95 2.67
N GLY A 192 -8.32 -0.16 1.64
CA GLY A 192 -7.92 -0.44 0.26
C GLY A 192 -6.41 -0.60 0.08
N PHE A 193 -5.60 0.20 0.78
CA PHE A 193 -4.14 0.07 0.73
C PHE A 193 -3.64 -1.19 1.43
N ALA A 194 -4.16 -1.50 2.61
CA ALA A 194 -3.80 -2.72 3.33
C ALA A 194 -4.17 -3.97 2.51
N GLU A 195 -5.36 -3.98 1.89
CA GLU A 195 -5.79 -5.06 1.02
C GLU A 195 -4.98 -5.12 -0.28
N ALA A 196 -4.61 -3.99 -0.88
CA ALA A 196 -3.74 -3.98 -2.06
C ALA A 196 -2.36 -4.62 -1.78
N VAL A 197 -1.78 -4.34 -0.61
CA VAL A 197 -0.54 -5.00 -0.15
C VAL A 197 -0.77 -6.50 0.02
N ALA A 198 -1.86 -6.90 0.66
CA ALA A 198 -2.17 -8.31 0.86
C ALA A 198 -2.34 -9.06 -0.46
N ARG A 199 -3.14 -8.52 -1.38
CA ARG A 199 -3.38 -9.11 -2.71
C ARG A 199 -2.13 -9.21 -3.56
N PHE A 200 -1.24 -8.22 -3.48
CA PHE A 200 0.04 -8.31 -4.16
C PHE A 200 0.81 -9.57 -3.74
N TRP A 201 0.88 -9.85 -2.43
CA TRP A 201 1.60 -11.03 -1.94
C TRP A 201 0.88 -12.34 -2.24
N GLU A 202 -0.45 -12.36 -2.27
CA GLU A 202 -1.25 -13.53 -2.68
C GLU A 202 -1.08 -13.83 -4.18
N ASP A 203 -1.00 -12.80 -5.02
CA ASP A 203 -0.70 -12.96 -6.44
C ASP A 203 0.74 -13.40 -6.68
N ALA A 204 1.69 -12.91 -5.88
CA ALA A 204 3.06 -13.43 -5.88
C ALA A 204 3.12 -14.90 -5.44
N GLU A 205 2.38 -15.27 -4.40
CA GLU A 205 2.27 -16.67 -3.93
C GLU A 205 1.65 -17.57 -5.02
N TYR A 206 0.62 -17.09 -5.72
CA TYR A 206 0.05 -17.81 -6.84
C TYR A 206 1.09 -18.09 -7.94
N ILE A 207 1.86 -17.08 -8.36
CA ILE A 207 2.93 -17.26 -9.36
C ILE A 207 4.00 -18.24 -8.83
N TYR A 208 4.40 -18.11 -7.57
CA TYR A 208 5.34 -19.04 -6.93
C TYR A 208 4.85 -20.49 -6.99
N ASN A 209 3.58 -20.72 -6.65
CA ASN A 209 2.96 -22.04 -6.67
C ASN A 209 2.85 -22.60 -8.09
N GLU A 210 2.48 -21.77 -9.07
CA GLU A 210 2.50 -22.14 -10.49
C GLU A 210 3.91 -22.55 -10.95
N SER A 211 4.93 -21.84 -10.49
CA SER A 211 6.34 -22.08 -10.80
C SER A 211 6.96 -23.35 -10.21
N ILE A 212 6.26 -24.08 -9.33
CA ILE A 212 6.76 -25.36 -8.79
C ILE A 212 6.69 -26.45 -9.88
N GLU A 213 7.82 -27.10 -10.17
CA GLU A 213 7.93 -28.15 -11.19
C GLU A 213 7.07 -29.37 -10.86
N THR A 214 7.29 -29.98 -9.70
CA THR A 214 6.55 -31.16 -9.23
C THR A 214 5.62 -30.75 -8.10
N LYS A 215 4.32 -30.69 -8.40
CA LYS A 215 3.29 -30.26 -7.43
C LYS A 215 2.60 -31.46 -6.80
N ALA A 216 2.28 -31.36 -5.52
CA ALA A 216 1.36 -32.30 -4.88
C ALA A 216 -0.03 -32.20 -5.52
N ALA A 217 -0.76 -33.31 -5.57
CA ALA A 217 -2.09 -33.37 -6.19
C ALA A 217 -3.06 -32.31 -5.62
N GLN A 218 -2.98 -32.04 -4.30
CA GLN A 218 -3.79 -31.01 -3.64
C GLN A 218 -3.46 -29.60 -4.16
N LEU A 219 -2.19 -29.30 -4.39
CA LEU A 219 -1.77 -28.01 -4.91
C LEU A 219 -2.22 -27.84 -6.37
N GLU A 220 -2.09 -28.87 -7.20
CA GLU A 220 -2.54 -28.81 -8.59
C GLU A 220 -4.06 -28.64 -8.69
N ALA A 221 -4.83 -29.34 -7.84
CA ALA A 221 -6.28 -29.15 -7.76
C ALA A 221 -6.66 -27.71 -7.37
N ARG A 222 -6.01 -27.16 -6.33
CA ARG A 222 -6.21 -25.77 -5.92
C ARG A 222 -5.87 -24.78 -7.04
N LEU A 223 -4.74 -24.96 -7.72
CA LEU A 223 -4.34 -24.09 -8.84
C LEU A 223 -5.30 -24.20 -10.03
N ALA A 224 -5.84 -25.39 -10.31
CA ALA A 224 -6.86 -25.55 -11.34
C ALA A 224 -8.12 -24.71 -11.05
N ASP A 225 -8.59 -24.69 -9.80
CA ASP A 225 -9.70 -23.86 -9.38
C ASP A 225 -9.35 -22.36 -9.45
N GLU A 226 -8.16 -21.97 -8.97
CA GLU A 226 -7.71 -20.58 -9.00
C GLU A 226 -7.59 -20.04 -10.44
N ARG A 227 -7.12 -20.85 -11.40
CA ARG A 227 -7.07 -20.47 -12.83
C ARG A 227 -8.45 -20.18 -13.42
N LEU A 228 -9.51 -20.82 -12.92
CA LEU A 228 -10.88 -20.60 -13.37
C LEU A 228 -11.53 -19.37 -12.73
N GLN A 229 -11.20 -19.10 -11.46
CA GLN A 229 -11.86 -18.05 -10.66
C GLN A 229 -11.15 -16.70 -10.74
N ARG A 230 -9.83 -16.68 -11.00
CA ARG A 230 -9.06 -15.45 -11.04
C ARG A 230 -9.51 -14.54 -12.17
N ARG A 231 -9.77 -13.27 -11.83
CA ARG A 231 -10.09 -12.21 -12.80
C ARG A 231 -8.86 -11.70 -13.57
N TRP A 232 -7.67 -11.93 -13.02
CA TRP A 232 -6.40 -11.50 -13.59
C TRP A 232 -5.46 -12.69 -13.71
N THR A 233 -4.72 -12.74 -14.82
CA THR A 233 -3.69 -13.74 -15.09
C THR A 233 -2.38 -13.03 -15.39
N PRO A 234 -1.27 -13.42 -14.73
CA PRO A 234 0.04 -12.83 -15.00
C PRO A 234 0.47 -13.09 -16.44
N ARG A 235 1.08 -12.09 -17.07
CA ARG A 235 1.58 -12.15 -18.46
C ARG A 235 3.05 -11.73 -18.50
N ARG A 236 3.82 -12.33 -19.42
CA ARG A 236 5.20 -11.90 -19.68
C ARG A 236 5.22 -10.48 -20.23
N LEU A 237 6.34 -9.81 -19.97
CA LEU A 237 6.77 -8.61 -20.68
C LEU A 237 6.96 -8.87 -22.18
#